data_AF-B9TIE9-F1
#
_entry.id   AF-B9TIE9-F1
#
_cell.length_a   1.000
_cell.length_b   1.000
_cell.length_c   1.000
_cell.angle_alpha   90.00
_cell.angle_beta   90.00
_cell.angle_gamma   90.00
#
_symmetry.space_group_name_H-M   'P 1'
#
loop_
_entity.id
_entity.type
_entity.pdbx_description
1 polymer ?
#
loop_
_entity_poly.entity_id
_entity_poly.type
_entity_poly.pdbx_seq_one_letter_code
_entity_poly.pdbx_strand_id
1 'polypeptide(L)'
;PDPARKFDAILCRKNVTVIGNLANGLQAGHKVAVRANIEEILAFADGADRLMRGERTFSPASLALFETWRDVQEYAASYAGRDLLPIVQIIDREGTAYLRDMLSRASPEAEADYVVSTIHRAKGLEWNRVKVCGDFRFKADDDGRTTLTDEEKRLLYVGLTRARNEMDVSELRNDLLKVFKDAAER
;
A
#
# COMPACT_ATOMS: atom_id res chain seq x y z
N PRO A 1 -16.22 -20.55 10.17
CA PRO A 1 -15.93 -19.30 9.41
C PRO A 1 -17.19 -18.45 9.34
N ASP A 2 -17.11 -17.19 9.74
CA ASP A 2 -18.24 -16.25 9.63
C ASP A 2 -18.53 -15.96 8.14
N PRO A 3 -19.73 -16.28 7.63
CA PRO A 3 -20.11 -16.03 6.24
C PRO A 3 -20.18 -14.54 5.87
N ALA A 4 -20.20 -13.62 6.85
CA ALA A 4 -20.15 -12.16 6.59
C ALA A 4 -18.72 -11.63 6.36
N ARG A 5 -17.70 -12.30 6.89
CA ARG A 5 -16.29 -11.89 6.74
C ARG A 5 -15.85 -12.24 5.33
N LYS A 6 -15.64 -11.25 4.45
CA LYS A 6 -15.30 -11.49 3.03
C LYS A 6 -13.86 -11.99 2.82
N PHE A 7 -12.90 -11.49 3.62
CA PHE A 7 -11.49 -11.86 3.52
C PHE A 7 -10.88 -12.04 4.91
N ASP A 8 -9.85 -12.87 5.01
CA ASP A 8 -9.09 -13.05 6.25
C ASP A 8 -7.85 -12.14 6.26
N ALA A 9 -7.31 -11.83 5.08
CA ALA A 9 -6.26 -10.84 4.89
C ALA A 9 -6.42 -10.02 3.61
N ILE A 10 -6.00 -8.76 3.67
CA ILE A 10 -5.86 -7.84 2.54
C ILE A 10 -4.38 -7.48 2.41
N LEU A 11 -3.78 -7.79 1.26
CA LEU A 11 -2.36 -7.59 1.00
C LEU A 11 -2.13 -6.42 0.06
N CYS A 12 -1.26 -5.52 0.49
CA CYS A 12 -0.91 -4.29 -0.21
C CYS A 12 0.56 -4.29 -0.62
N ARG A 13 0.87 -3.67 -1.75
CA ARG A 13 2.26 -3.40 -2.15
C ARG A 13 2.82 -2.15 -1.46
N LYS A 14 2.00 -1.13 -1.20
CA LYS A 14 2.38 0.15 -0.58
C LYS A 14 1.82 0.28 0.84
N ASN A 15 2.60 0.90 1.74
CA ASN A 15 2.16 1.25 3.10
C ASN A 15 0.90 2.14 3.11
N VAL A 16 0.82 3.10 2.18
CA VAL A 16 -0.33 4.02 2.11
C VAL A 16 -1.65 3.32 1.76
N THR A 17 -1.59 2.26 0.96
CA THR A 17 -2.76 1.42 0.63
C THR A 17 -3.25 0.65 1.87
N VAL A 18 -2.34 0.31 2.78
CA VAL A 18 -2.70 -0.28 4.09
C VAL A 18 -3.52 0.71 4.91
N ILE A 19 -3.11 1.98 4.96
CA ILE A 19 -3.86 3.04 5.67
C ILE A 19 -5.26 3.22 5.07
N GLY A 20 -5.38 3.25 3.73
CA GLY A 20 -6.68 3.35 3.07
C GLY A 20 -7.62 2.20 3.41
N ASN A 21 -7.11 0.95 3.40
CA ASN A 21 -7.90 -0.22 3.79
C ASN A 21 -8.25 -0.24 5.28
N LEU A 22 -7.33 0.18 6.15
CA LEU A 22 -7.60 0.36 7.58
C LEU A 22 -8.74 1.36 7.82
N ALA A 23 -8.66 2.54 7.20
CA ALA A 23 -9.68 3.57 7.31
C ALA A 23 -11.06 3.06 6.84
N ASN A 24 -11.12 2.40 5.67
CA ASN A 24 -12.35 1.82 5.16
C ASN A 24 -12.94 0.77 6.11
N GLY A 25 -12.09 -0.08 6.68
CA GLY A 25 -12.51 -1.09 7.65
C GLY A 25 -13.07 -0.48 8.94
N LEU A 26 -12.38 0.51 9.49
CA LEU A 26 -12.82 1.23 10.68
C LEU A 26 -14.14 1.98 10.45
N GLN A 27 -14.32 2.60 9.27
CA GLN A 27 -15.58 3.26 8.89
C GLN A 27 -16.73 2.27 8.74
N ALA A 28 -16.45 1.05 8.27
CA ALA A 28 -17.42 -0.04 8.20
C ALA A 28 -17.67 -0.72 9.56
N GLY A 29 -17.04 -0.27 10.64
CA GLY A 29 -17.20 -0.83 11.99
C GLY A 29 -16.43 -2.12 12.24
N HIS A 30 -15.47 -2.48 11.38
CA HIS A 30 -14.63 -3.65 11.55
C HIS A 30 -13.43 -3.41 12.47
N LYS A 31 -13.05 -4.42 13.23
CA LYS A 31 -11.79 -4.50 13.95
C LYS A 31 -10.69 -4.94 12.99
N VAL A 32 -9.71 -4.08 12.71
CA VAL A 32 -8.69 -4.34 11.68
C VAL A 32 -7.30 -4.35 12.30
N ALA A 33 -6.56 -5.45 12.08
CA ALA A 33 -5.16 -5.52 12.45
C ALA A 33 -4.27 -5.06 11.29
N VAL A 34 -3.14 -4.45 11.61
CA VAL A 34 -2.19 -3.90 10.63
C VAL A 34 -0.83 -4.57 10.76
N ARG A 35 -0.32 -5.06 9.63
CA ARG A 35 1.05 -5.57 9.48
C ARG A 35 1.80 -4.78 8.40
N ALA A 36 2.29 -3.61 8.75
CA ALA A 36 3.03 -2.72 7.85
C ALA A 36 4.27 -2.14 8.53
N ASN A 37 5.08 -1.41 7.78
CA ASN A 37 6.15 -0.62 8.37
C ASN A 37 5.58 0.66 9.01
N ILE A 38 4.96 0.52 10.18
CA ILE A 38 4.28 1.63 10.88
C ILE A 38 5.26 2.77 11.18
N GLU A 39 6.48 2.42 11.61
CA GLU A 39 7.54 3.39 11.91
C GLU A 39 7.86 4.29 10.71
N GLU A 40 7.90 3.74 9.50
CA GLU A 40 8.15 4.51 8.28
C GLU A 40 6.99 5.47 7.95
N ILE A 41 5.75 5.07 8.19
CA ILE A 41 4.58 5.94 7.99
C ILE A 41 4.58 7.09 8.99
N LEU A 42 4.89 6.80 10.27
CA LEU A 42 4.99 7.82 11.32
C LEU A 42 6.15 8.78 11.06
N ALA A 43 7.32 8.26 10.68
CA ALA A 43 8.46 9.09 10.29
C ALA A 43 8.11 10.00 9.12
N PHE A 44 7.38 9.51 8.12
CA PHE A 44 6.92 10.32 7.00
C PHE A 44 5.97 11.44 7.45
N ALA A 45 5.04 11.15 8.36
CA ALA A 45 4.15 12.16 8.94
C ALA A 45 4.92 13.21 9.76
N ASP A 46 5.91 12.81 10.55
CA ASP A 46 6.77 13.72 11.31
C ASP A 46 7.62 14.60 10.38
N GLY A 47 8.20 14.01 9.34
CA GLY A 47 8.97 14.74 8.34
C GLY A 47 8.10 15.75 7.56
N ALA A 48 6.86 15.38 7.23
CA ALA A 48 5.90 16.27 6.60
C ALA A 48 5.56 17.47 7.50
N ASP A 49 5.30 17.24 8.79
CA ASP A 49 5.02 18.33 9.75
C ASP A 49 6.16 19.34 9.83
N ARG A 50 7.42 18.87 9.80
CA ARG A 50 8.59 19.74 9.81
C ARG A 50 8.69 20.57 8.54
N LEU A 51 8.56 19.92 7.37
CA LEU A 51 8.61 20.60 6.08
C LEU A 51 7.47 21.61 5.90
N MET A 52 6.30 21.36 6.48
CA MET A 52 5.18 22.33 6.51
C MET A 52 5.47 23.56 7.37
N ARG A 53 6.35 23.44 8.38
CA ARG A 53 6.82 24.56 9.21
C ARG A 53 8.06 25.26 8.63
N GLY A 54 8.53 24.84 7.45
CA GLY A 54 9.76 25.34 6.85
C GLY A 54 11.03 24.79 7.53
N GLU A 55 10.92 23.71 8.30
CA GLU A 55 12.06 23.04 8.91
C GLU A 55 12.53 21.86 8.05
N ARG A 56 13.83 21.80 7.79
CA ARG A 56 14.41 20.65 7.09
C ARG A 56 14.35 19.38 7.95
N THR A 57 14.10 18.25 7.29
CA THR A 57 14.20 16.91 7.89
C THR A 57 15.18 16.05 7.09
N PHE A 58 15.83 15.10 7.77
CA PHE A 58 16.69 14.09 7.14
C PHE A 58 16.11 12.67 7.28
N SER A 59 14.92 12.57 7.89
CA SER A 59 14.19 11.33 8.07
C SER A 59 12.71 11.53 7.74
N PRO A 60 12.07 10.59 7.02
CA PRO A 60 12.69 9.47 6.33
C PRO A 60 13.58 9.94 5.17
N ALA A 61 14.45 9.06 4.67
CA ALA A 61 15.36 9.36 3.56
C ALA A 61 14.61 9.87 2.30
N SER A 62 13.36 9.43 2.12
CA SER A 62 12.48 9.90 1.05
C SER A 62 12.13 11.38 1.15
N LEU A 63 12.32 12.03 2.30
CA LEU A 63 12.09 13.47 2.50
C LEU A 63 13.37 14.30 2.65
N ALA A 64 14.54 13.66 2.68
CA ALA A 64 15.81 14.30 3.07
C ALA A 64 16.30 15.39 2.11
N LEU A 65 15.84 15.37 0.85
CA LEU A 65 16.28 16.29 -0.19
C LEU A 65 15.37 17.52 -0.35
N PHE A 66 14.28 17.60 0.40
CA PHE A 66 13.30 18.69 0.28
C PHE A 66 13.53 19.76 1.36
N GLU A 67 13.22 21.01 1.03
CA GLU A 67 13.32 22.14 1.96
C GLU A 67 11.95 22.51 2.52
N THR A 68 10.91 22.37 1.70
CA THR A 68 9.53 22.70 2.05
C THR A 68 8.57 21.57 1.67
N TRP A 69 7.38 21.57 2.28
CA TRP A 69 6.34 20.61 1.90
C TRP A 69 5.90 20.79 0.43
N ARG A 70 5.96 22.01 -0.09
CA ARG A 70 5.66 22.32 -1.49
C ARG A 70 6.59 21.58 -2.45
N ASP A 71 7.88 21.48 -2.13
CA ASP A 71 8.84 20.73 -2.95
C ASP A 71 8.45 19.24 -3.05
N VAL A 72 7.95 18.67 -1.94
CA VAL A 72 7.45 17.30 -1.89
C VAL A 72 6.23 17.15 -2.78
N GLN A 73 5.29 18.09 -2.73
CA GLN A 73 4.08 18.09 -3.56
C GLN A 73 4.43 18.16 -5.05
N GLU A 74 5.32 19.07 -5.44
CA GLU A 74 5.78 19.23 -6.82
C GLU A 74 6.52 17.99 -7.31
N TYR A 75 7.40 17.41 -6.49
CA TYR A 75 8.08 16.16 -6.83
C TYR A 75 7.10 14.99 -6.96
N ALA A 76 6.13 14.87 -6.04
CA ALA A 76 5.13 13.81 -6.05
C ALA A 76 4.22 13.85 -7.29
N ALA A 77 3.99 15.03 -7.87
CA ALA A 77 3.28 15.21 -9.14
C ALA A 77 4.10 14.78 -10.36
N SER A 78 5.42 14.63 -10.23
CA SER A 78 6.30 14.17 -11.32
C SER A 78 6.25 12.64 -11.51
N TYR A 79 6.66 12.18 -12.69
CA TYR A 79 6.80 10.75 -12.96
C TYR A 79 7.78 10.04 -11.99
N ALA A 80 8.85 10.73 -11.59
CA ALA A 80 9.87 10.20 -10.67
C ALA A 80 9.35 10.09 -9.22
N GLY A 81 8.49 11.01 -8.79
CA GLY A 81 7.97 11.07 -7.43
C GLY A 81 6.56 10.49 -7.23
N ARG A 82 5.91 9.99 -8.29
CA ARG A 82 4.51 9.49 -8.26
C ARG A 82 4.20 8.45 -7.18
N ASP A 83 5.21 7.80 -6.63
CA ASP A 83 5.04 6.86 -5.53
C ASP A 83 4.74 7.52 -4.19
N LEU A 84 5.19 8.76 -3.99
CA LEU A 84 4.85 9.57 -2.82
C LEU A 84 3.46 10.20 -2.95
N LEU A 85 2.94 10.33 -4.18
CA LEU A 85 1.67 11.01 -4.44
C LEU A 85 0.52 10.56 -3.55
N PRO A 86 0.27 9.26 -3.31
CA PRO A 86 -0.88 8.88 -2.48
C PRO A 86 -0.74 9.32 -1.02
N ILE A 87 0.46 9.26 -0.43
CA ILE A 87 0.65 9.68 0.97
C ILE A 87 0.61 11.20 1.09
N VAL A 88 1.17 11.91 0.10
CA VAL A 88 1.06 13.38 -0.02
C VAL A 88 -0.40 13.81 -0.11
N GLN A 89 -1.20 13.15 -0.96
CA GLN A 89 -2.64 13.46 -1.11
C GLN A 89 -3.44 13.21 0.17
N ILE A 90 -3.11 12.18 0.95
CA ILE A 90 -3.74 11.96 2.26
C ILE A 90 -3.37 13.09 3.22
N ILE A 91 -2.09 13.45 3.30
CA ILE A 91 -1.62 14.52 4.18
C ILE A 91 -2.22 15.87 3.79
N ASP A 92 -2.31 16.18 2.50
CA ASP A 92 -2.90 17.43 2.03
C ASP A 92 -4.40 17.53 2.33
N ARG A 93 -5.12 16.41 2.28
CA ARG A 93 -6.57 16.37 2.51
C ARG A 93 -6.95 16.27 3.98
N GLU A 94 -6.25 15.43 4.73
CA GLU A 94 -6.63 15.01 6.10
C GLU A 94 -5.64 15.50 7.18
N GLY A 95 -4.45 15.95 6.78
CA GLY A 95 -3.35 16.28 7.68
C GLY A 95 -2.53 15.08 8.16
N THR A 96 -1.36 15.34 8.73
CA THR A 96 -0.45 14.33 9.29
C THR A 96 -1.03 13.65 10.54
N ALA A 97 -1.84 14.37 11.32
CA ALA A 97 -2.50 13.85 12.52
C ALA A 97 -3.45 12.68 12.21
N TYR A 98 -4.11 12.71 11.05
CA TYR A 98 -4.98 11.63 10.59
C TYR A 98 -4.24 10.30 10.46
N LEU A 99 -3.02 10.30 9.90
CA LEU A 99 -2.22 9.07 9.77
C LEU A 99 -1.94 8.43 11.13
N ARG A 100 -1.62 9.25 12.12
CA ARG A 100 -1.32 8.81 13.50
C ARG A 100 -2.57 8.27 14.18
N ASP A 101 -3.68 8.98 14.06
CA ASP A 101 -4.99 8.55 14.59
C ASP A 101 -5.41 7.20 13.99
N MET A 102 -5.36 7.06 12.67
CA MET A 102 -5.72 5.81 11.98
C MET A 102 -4.90 4.63 12.48
N LEU A 103 -3.58 4.79 12.55
CA LEU A 103 -2.68 3.73 13.02
C LEU A 103 -2.95 3.37 14.49
N SER A 104 -3.27 4.34 15.34
CA SER A 104 -3.59 4.10 16.76
C SER A 104 -4.87 3.27 16.96
N ARG A 105 -5.76 3.27 15.97
CA ARG A 105 -7.05 2.56 16.00
C ARG A 105 -6.97 1.13 15.47
N ALA A 106 -5.80 0.68 15.01
CA ALA A 106 -5.58 -0.71 14.63
C ALA A 106 -5.80 -1.64 15.84
N SER A 107 -6.56 -2.71 15.64
CA SER A 107 -6.86 -3.69 16.67
C SER A 107 -5.73 -4.72 16.81
N PRO A 108 -5.53 -5.29 18.01
CA PRO A 108 -4.69 -6.48 18.16
C PRO A 108 -5.16 -7.61 17.23
N GLU A 109 -4.22 -8.35 16.64
CA GLU A 109 -4.55 -9.38 15.64
C GLU A 109 -5.47 -10.49 16.17
N ALA A 110 -5.32 -10.84 17.46
CA ALA A 110 -6.18 -11.84 18.11
C ALA A 110 -7.66 -11.43 18.19
N GLU A 111 -7.95 -10.13 18.09
CA GLU A 111 -9.30 -9.57 18.18
C GLU A 111 -9.82 -9.05 16.83
N ALA A 112 -9.03 -9.17 15.77
CA ALA A 112 -9.32 -8.55 14.49
C ALA A 112 -10.23 -9.39 13.58
N ASP A 113 -11.15 -8.69 12.94
CA ASP A 113 -12.02 -9.18 11.87
C ASP A 113 -11.26 -9.43 10.58
N TYR A 114 -10.03 -8.91 10.40
CA TYR A 114 -9.08 -9.30 9.35
C TYR A 114 -7.78 -8.53 9.51
N VAL A 115 -6.76 -8.98 8.79
CA VAL A 115 -5.44 -8.34 8.76
C VAL A 115 -5.27 -7.57 7.46
N VAL A 116 -4.82 -6.32 7.53
CA VAL A 116 -4.28 -5.60 6.38
C VAL A 116 -2.77 -5.58 6.50
N SER A 117 -2.07 -6.10 5.50
CA SER A 117 -0.62 -6.27 5.55
C SER A 117 0.04 -5.73 4.30
N THR A 118 1.25 -5.22 4.44
CA THR A 118 2.14 -5.16 3.29
C THR A 118 2.60 -6.57 2.93
N ILE A 119 2.84 -6.84 1.65
CA ILE A 119 3.28 -8.17 1.20
C ILE A 119 4.63 -8.55 1.82
N HIS A 120 5.54 -7.58 1.99
CA HIS A 120 6.83 -7.80 2.67
C HIS A 120 6.65 -8.35 4.09
N ARG A 121 5.67 -7.82 4.84
CA ARG A 121 5.35 -8.27 6.21
C ARG A 121 4.48 -9.53 6.25
N ALA A 122 3.93 -9.95 5.11
CA ALA A 122 3.14 -11.16 4.97
C ALA A 122 3.97 -12.41 4.59
N LYS A 123 5.27 -12.25 4.32
CA LYS A 123 6.15 -13.36 3.94
C LYS A 123 6.18 -14.44 5.02
N GLY A 124 5.91 -15.69 4.65
CA GLY A 124 5.86 -16.83 5.57
C GLY A 124 4.51 -17.01 6.28
N LEU A 125 3.56 -16.12 6.07
CA LEU A 125 2.19 -16.23 6.59
C LEU A 125 1.24 -16.71 5.48
N GLU A 126 0.10 -17.26 5.88
CA GLU A 126 -0.93 -17.76 4.96
C GLU A 126 -2.32 -17.59 5.58
N TRP A 127 -3.32 -17.37 4.73
CA TRP A 127 -4.73 -17.21 5.12
C TRP A 127 -5.65 -17.96 4.16
N ASN A 128 -6.86 -18.30 4.59
CA ASN A 128 -7.79 -19.04 3.73
C ASN A 128 -8.29 -18.17 2.57
N ARG A 129 -8.68 -16.93 2.86
CA ARG A 129 -9.19 -15.98 1.86
C ARG A 129 -8.36 -14.70 1.86
N VAL A 130 -7.72 -14.41 0.74
CA VAL A 130 -6.82 -13.25 0.59
C VAL A 130 -7.29 -12.34 -0.52
N LYS A 131 -7.38 -11.04 -0.26
CA LYS A 131 -7.47 -10.01 -1.30
C LYS A 131 -6.08 -9.44 -1.57
N VAL A 132 -5.68 -9.32 -2.84
CA VAL A 132 -4.46 -8.63 -3.24
C VAL A 132 -4.85 -7.30 -3.91
N CYS A 133 -4.35 -6.19 -3.38
CA CYS A 133 -4.67 -4.85 -3.87
C CYS A 133 -4.02 -4.57 -5.23
N GLY A 134 -4.64 -3.67 -6.00
CA GLY A 134 -4.20 -3.24 -7.34
C GLY A 134 -3.08 -2.22 -7.35
N ASP A 135 -2.28 -2.10 -6.29
CA ASP A 135 -1.32 -0.99 -6.11
C ASP A 135 0.09 -1.29 -6.64
N PHE A 136 0.23 -2.30 -7.50
CA PHE A 136 1.47 -2.74 -8.14
C PHE A 136 1.90 -1.87 -9.32
N ARG A 137 3.19 -1.94 -9.66
CA ARG A 137 3.77 -1.19 -10.80
C ARG A 137 3.85 -2.04 -12.07
N PHE A 138 2.86 -1.85 -12.94
CA PHE A 138 2.93 -2.29 -14.33
C PHE A 138 3.53 -1.19 -15.19
N LYS A 139 4.39 -1.56 -16.14
CA LYS A 139 5.01 -0.65 -17.11
C LYS A 139 4.51 -1.01 -18.50
N ALA A 140 4.25 0.02 -19.31
CA ALA A 140 4.19 -0.15 -20.75
C ALA A 140 5.62 -0.02 -21.29
N ASP A 141 6.11 -1.04 -21.97
CA ASP A 141 7.36 -0.98 -22.72
C ASP A 141 7.15 -0.16 -24.01
N ASP A 142 8.25 0.23 -24.67
CA ASP A 142 8.21 1.04 -25.90
C ASP A 142 7.41 0.38 -27.03
N ASP A 143 7.33 -0.96 -27.02
CA ASP A 143 6.53 -1.78 -27.95
C ASP A 143 5.02 -1.84 -27.56
N GLY A 144 4.59 -1.09 -26.54
CA GLY A 144 3.21 -1.07 -26.03
C GLY A 144 2.86 -2.24 -25.11
N ARG A 145 3.81 -3.15 -24.83
CA ARG A 145 3.59 -4.33 -23.99
C ARG A 145 3.52 -3.98 -22.52
N THR A 146 2.63 -4.63 -21.77
CA THR A 146 2.53 -4.45 -20.32
C THR A 146 3.43 -5.46 -19.61
N THR A 147 4.44 -4.97 -18.89
CA THR A 147 5.37 -5.83 -18.15
C THR A 147 5.50 -5.41 -16.68
N LEU A 148 6.01 -6.33 -15.88
CA LEU A 148 6.46 -6.06 -14.52
C LEU A 148 7.98 -6.29 -14.46
N THR A 149 8.65 -5.53 -13.61
CA THR A 149 10.04 -5.84 -13.24
C THR A 149 10.09 -7.17 -12.50
N ASP A 150 11.23 -7.85 -12.51
CA ASP A 150 11.34 -9.15 -11.82
C ASP A 150 11.17 -9.03 -10.30
N GLU A 151 11.50 -7.89 -9.71
CA GLU A 151 11.21 -7.60 -8.30
C GLU A 151 9.69 -7.55 -8.07
N GLU A 152 8.97 -6.80 -8.89
CA GLU A 152 7.52 -6.65 -8.76
C GLU A 152 6.78 -7.98 -9.05
N LYS A 153 7.27 -8.80 -9.98
CA LYS A 153 6.77 -10.18 -10.20
C LYS A 153 6.96 -11.06 -8.98
N ARG A 154 8.14 -11.04 -8.35
CA ARG A 154 8.42 -11.83 -7.14
C ARG A 154 7.54 -11.37 -5.99
N LEU A 155 7.36 -10.05 -5.83
CA LEU A 155 6.49 -9.51 -4.81
C LEU A 155 5.03 -9.94 -5.03
N LEU A 156 4.54 -9.84 -6.26
CA LEU A 156 3.19 -10.30 -6.62
C LEU A 156 3.04 -11.80 -6.34
N TYR A 157 3.99 -12.63 -6.79
CA TYR A 157 4.00 -14.06 -6.51
C TYR A 157 3.93 -14.36 -5.00
N VAL A 158 4.67 -13.64 -4.17
CA VAL A 158 4.57 -13.78 -2.70
C VAL A 158 3.15 -13.47 -2.25
N GLY A 159 2.55 -12.36 -2.69
CA GLY A 159 1.17 -11.98 -2.36
C GLY A 159 0.15 -13.05 -2.77
N LEU A 160 0.23 -13.55 -4.00
CA LEU A 160 -0.70 -14.57 -4.53
C LEU A 160 -0.60 -15.89 -3.76
N THR A 161 0.61 -16.29 -3.37
CA THR A 161 0.85 -17.55 -2.63
C THR A 161 0.54 -17.46 -1.14
N ARG A 162 0.02 -16.34 -0.63
CA ARG A 162 -0.46 -16.28 0.76
C ARG A 162 -1.87 -16.86 0.91
N ALA A 163 -2.61 -17.02 -0.19
CA ALA A 163 -3.96 -17.59 -0.19
C ALA A 163 -3.92 -19.12 -0.17
N ARG A 164 -4.71 -19.75 0.71
CA ARG A 164 -4.87 -21.22 0.73
C ARG A 164 -6.06 -21.70 -0.09
N ASN A 165 -7.20 -21.02 0.00
CA ASN A 165 -8.46 -21.48 -0.58
C ASN A 165 -8.97 -20.51 -1.65
N GLU A 166 -9.04 -19.23 -1.34
CA GLU A 166 -9.59 -18.21 -2.25
C GLU A 166 -8.69 -16.99 -2.32
N MET A 167 -8.57 -16.45 -3.52
CA MET A 167 -7.77 -15.27 -3.80
C MET A 167 -8.56 -14.30 -4.66
N ASP A 168 -8.75 -13.07 -4.17
CA ASP A 168 -9.34 -11.98 -4.93
C ASP A 168 -8.23 -11.09 -5.51
N VAL A 169 -8.12 -11.10 -6.85
CA VAL A 169 -7.21 -10.28 -7.65
C VAL A 169 -7.99 -9.37 -8.60
N SER A 170 -9.25 -9.05 -8.30
CA SER A 170 -10.14 -8.30 -9.19
C SER A 170 -9.54 -6.95 -9.58
N GLU A 171 -8.84 -6.28 -8.66
CA GLU A 171 -8.16 -5.00 -8.92
C GLU A 171 -6.97 -5.12 -9.87
N LEU A 172 -6.38 -6.32 -10.01
CA LEU A 172 -5.25 -6.60 -10.90
C LEU A 172 -5.68 -7.21 -12.23
N ARG A 173 -6.97 -7.53 -12.40
CA ARG A 173 -7.48 -8.33 -13.52
C ARG A 173 -7.04 -7.80 -14.88
N ASN A 174 -7.24 -6.50 -15.12
CA ASN A 174 -6.96 -5.90 -16.43
C ASN A 174 -5.47 -5.95 -16.77
N ASP A 175 -4.61 -5.66 -15.79
CA ASP A 175 -3.17 -5.65 -16.01
C ASP A 175 -2.62 -7.08 -16.17
N LEU A 176 -3.12 -8.03 -15.38
CA LEU A 176 -2.78 -9.45 -15.53
C LEU A 176 -3.19 -10.00 -16.90
N LEU A 177 -4.39 -9.67 -17.38
CA LEU A 177 -4.86 -10.10 -18.70
C LEU A 177 -3.95 -9.57 -19.83
N LYS A 178 -3.48 -8.33 -19.74
CA LYS A 178 -2.52 -7.77 -20.70
C LYS A 178 -1.20 -8.53 -20.65
N VAL A 179 -0.65 -8.73 -19.45
CA VAL A 179 0.62 -9.46 -19.25
C VAL A 179 0.53 -10.89 -19.82
N PHE A 180 -0.58 -11.59 -19.60
CA PHE A 180 -0.76 -12.95 -20.12
C PHE A 180 -0.94 -12.98 -21.64
N LYS A 181 -1.66 -12.01 -22.22
CA LYS A 181 -1.81 -11.90 -23.67
C LYS A 181 -0.45 -11.68 -24.34
N ASP A 182 0.33 -10.73 -23.84
CA ASP A 182 1.65 -10.38 -24.37
C ASP A 182 2.67 -11.53 -24.20
N ALA A 183 2.46 -12.42 -23.22
CA ALA A 183 3.28 -13.62 -23.02
C ALA A 183 2.89 -14.78 -23.95
N ALA A 184 1.63 -14.88 -24.37
CA ALA A 184 1.13 -15.90 -25.29
C ALA A 184 1.47 -15.60 -26.76
N GLU A 185 1.78 -14.35 -27.10
CA GLU A 185 2.23 -13.91 -28.42
C GLU A 185 3.76 -14.08 -28.62
N ARG A 186 4.45 -14.74 -27.68
CA ARG A 186 5.88 -15.10 -27.74
C ARG A 186 6.07 -16.57 -28.11
#